data_AF-A0A3R7T9D5-F1
#
_entry.id   AF-A0A3R7T9D5-F1
#
_cell.length_a   1.000
_cell.length_b   1.000
_cell.length_c   1.000
_cell.angle_alpha   90.00
_cell.angle_beta   90.00
_cell.angle_gamma   90.00
#
_symmetry.space_group_name_H-M   'P 1'
#
loop_
_entity.id
_entity.type
_entity.pdbx_description
1 polymer ?
#
loop_
_entity_poly.entity_id
_entity_poly.type
_entity_poly.pdbx_seq_one_letter_code
_entity_poly.pdbx_strand_id
1 'polypeptide(L)' 'MNNIKLYSNKYLQDCLKLFRSNVPAFFDKKEESLFENFLVRDCLNYFLLFDMSYQLVAAGGYELEKQPNTISVL' A
#
# COMPACT_ATOMS: atom_id res chain seq x y z
N MET A 1 -1.45 15.68 15.47
CA MET A 1 -0.42 15.55 14.42
C MET A 1 -0.54 14.15 13.85
N ASN A 2 -0.93 14.00 12.59
CA ASN A 2 -0.98 12.67 11.96
C ASN A 2 0.43 12.10 11.86
N ASN A 3 0.56 10.80 12.10
CA ASN A 3 1.85 10.13 12.21
C ASN A 3 2.11 9.30 10.96
N ILE A 4 3.09 9.70 10.15
CA ILE A 4 3.52 8.96 8.97
C ILE A 4 4.69 8.05 9.35
N LYS A 5 4.58 6.76 9.01
CA LYS A 5 5.62 5.75 9.27
C LYS A 5 5.97 5.00 8.00
N LEU A 6 7.22 4.54 7.91
CA LEU A 6 7.60 3.56 6.89
C LEU A 6 6.91 2.22 7.16
N TYR A 7 6.48 1.59 6.08
CA TYR A 7 5.91 0.26 6.12
C TYR A 7 6.91 -0.78 6.62
N SER A 8 6.38 -1.81 7.28
CA SER A 8 7.08 -3.07 7.49
C SER A 8 6.07 -4.22 7.47
N ASN A 9 6.54 -5.44 7.20
CA ASN A 9 5.69 -6.63 7.00
C ASN A 9 4.73 -6.93 8.14
N LYS A 10 4.96 -6.42 9.36
CA LYS A 10 4.00 -6.55 10.47
C LYS A 10 2.65 -5.90 10.20
N TYR A 11 2.58 -4.95 9.26
CA TYR A 11 1.36 -4.23 8.88
C TYR A 11 0.68 -4.80 7.63
N LEU A 12 1.17 -5.94 7.08
CA LEU A 12 0.61 -6.55 5.86
C LEU A 12 -0.91 -6.75 5.97
N GLN A 13 -1.36 -7.40 7.05
CA GLN A 13 -2.78 -7.69 7.23
C GLN A 13 -3.63 -6.43 7.44
N ASP A 14 -3.07 -5.39 8.07
CA ASP A 14 -3.76 -4.12 8.25
C ASP A 14 -3.93 -3.39 6.91
N CYS A 15 -2.91 -3.42 6.05
CA CYS A 15 -2.99 -2.84 4.70
C CYS A 15 -3.97 -3.60 3.80
N LEU A 16 -4.00 -4.93 3.86
CA LEU A 16 -4.96 -5.73 3.10
C LEU A 16 -6.40 -5.49 3.56
N LYS A 17 -6.64 -5.32 4.87
CA LYS A 17 -7.96 -4.93 5.40
C LYS A 17 -8.37 -3.55 4.89
N LEU A 18 -7.46 -2.58 4.92
CA LEU A 18 -7.71 -1.23 4.42
C LEU A 18 -7.98 -1.19 2.91
N PHE A 19 -7.25 -2.00 2.13
CA PHE A 19 -7.52 -2.18 0.71
C PHE A 19 -8.95 -2.68 0.51
N ARG A 20 -9.29 -3.84 1.11
CA ARG A 20 -10.62 -4.49 1.02
C ARG A 20 -11.77 -3.59 1.45
N SER A 21 -11.60 -2.71 2.44
CA SER A 21 -12.65 -1.79 2.88
C SER A 21 -12.95 -0.67 1.88
N ASN A 22 -12.05 -0.43 0.93
CA ASN A 22 -12.14 0.67 -0.04
C ASN A 22 -12.16 0.19 -1.50
N VAL A 23 -12.20 -1.12 -1.76
CA VAL A 23 -12.22 -1.68 -3.13
C VAL A 23 -13.56 -1.35 -3.82
N PRO A 24 -13.56 -0.61 -4.94
CA PRO A 24 -14.75 -0.40 -5.73
C PRO A 24 -15.26 -1.70 -6.37
N ALA A 25 -16.57 -1.78 -6.67
CA ALA A 25 -17.17 -2.99 -7.24
C ALA A 25 -16.60 -3.42 -8.61
N PHE A 26 -15.89 -2.54 -9.31
CA PHE A 26 -15.28 -2.79 -10.62
C PHE A 26 -13.82 -3.24 -10.55
N PHE A 27 -13.21 -3.31 -9.37
CA PHE A 27 -11.85 -3.81 -9.20
C PHE A 27 -11.79 -5.32 -9.47
N ASP A 28 -10.82 -5.75 -10.27
CA ASP A 28 -10.57 -7.17 -10.49
C ASP A 28 -9.97 -7.79 -9.22
N LYS A 29 -10.41 -9.00 -8.86
CA LYS A 29 -9.84 -9.78 -7.76
C LYS A 29 -8.32 -9.98 -7.91
N LYS A 30 -7.81 -9.98 -9.15
CA LYS A 30 -6.37 -10.07 -9.43
C LYS A 30 -5.58 -8.90 -8.86
N GLU A 31 -6.19 -7.72 -8.73
CA GLU A 31 -5.51 -6.54 -8.17
C GLU A 31 -5.13 -6.73 -6.70
N GLU A 32 -5.95 -7.46 -5.93
CA GLU A 32 -5.61 -7.78 -4.55
C GLU A 32 -4.33 -8.63 -4.47
N SER A 33 -4.19 -9.64 -5.34
CA SER A 33 -2.99 -10.47 -5.41
C SER A 33 -1.77 -9.68 -5.88
N LEU A 34 -1.93 -8.74 -6.83
CA LEU A 34 -0.85 -7.85 -7.25
C LEU A 34 -0.40 -6.94 -6.10
N PHE A 35 -1.36 -6.40 -5.36
CA PHE A 35 -1.08 -5.56 -4.19
C PHE A 35 -0.38 -6.32 -3.06
N GLU A 36 -0.84 -7.53 -2.73
CA GLU A 36 -0.18 -8.40 -1.75
C GLU A 36 1.27 -8.70 -2.16
N ASN A 37 1.48 -9.05 -3.44
CA ASN A 37 2.81 -9.29 -3.99
C ASN A 37 3.71 -8.06 -3.96
N PHE A 38 3.15 -6.85 -4.08
CA PHE A 38 3.89 -5.60 -3.96
C PHE A 38 4.34 -5.34 -2.52
N LEU A 39 3.47 -5.58 -1.53
CA LEU A 39 3.77 -5.33 -0.12
C LEU A 39 4.87 -6.24 0.46
N VAL A 40 5.08 -7.43 -0.11
CA VAL A 40 6.12 -8.37 0.37
C VAL A 40 7.49 -8.17 -0.29
N ARG A 41 7.65 -7.18 -1.18
CA ARG A 41 8.92 -6.89 -1.85
C ARG A 41 9.92 -6.25 -0.90
N ASP A 42 11.20 -6.56 -1.11
CA ASP A 42 12.30 -5.87 -0.45
C ASP A 42 12.41 -4.41 -0.93
N CYS A 43 12.92 -3.52 -0.07
CA CYS A 43 13.20 -2.11 -0.40
C CYS A 43 11.98 -1.30 -0.91
N LEU A 44 10.80 -1.57 -0.36
CA LEU A 44 9.55 -0.91 -0.70
C LEU A 44 9.49 0.55 -0.19
N ASN A 45 9.21 1.52 -1.07
CA ASN A 45 8.89 2.89 -0.66
C ASN A 45 7.38 2.99 -0.37
N TYR A 46 6.98 2.54 0.81
CA TYR A 46 5.59 2.53 1.25
C TYR A 46 5.43 3.10 2.65
N PHE A 47 4.33 3.83 2.84
CA PHE A 47 4.09 4.68 4.00
C PHE A 47 2.71 4.40 4.58
N LEU A 48 2.62 4.52 5.89
CA LEU A 48 1.42 4.31 6.69
C LEU A 48 1.05 5.61 7.40
N LEU A 49 -0.21 6.01 7.29
CA LEU A 49 -0.77 7.16 7.98
C LEU A 49 -1.63 6.70 9.14
N PHE A 50 -1.24 7.11 10.35
CA PHE A 50 -2.02 6.91 11.55
C PHE A 50 -2.69 8.20 12.01
N ASP A 51 -3.92 8.07 12.48
CA ASP A 51 -4.64 9.15 13.17
C ASP A 51 -4.14 9.32 14.61
N MET A 52 -4.79 10.23 15.35
CA MET A 52 -4.46 10.51 16.76
C MET A 52 -4.75 9.34 17.71
N SER A 53 -5.60 8.40 17.30
CA SER A 53 -5.99 7.20 18.03
C SER A 53 -5.14 5.98 17.64
N TYR A 54 -4.05 6.19 16.90
CA TYR A 54 -3.17 5.15 16.38
C TYR A 54 -3.89 4.13 15.47
N GLN A 55 -4.99 4.53 14.83
CA GLN A 55 -5.64 3.72 13.80
C GLN A 55 -5.00 3.99 12.43
N LEU A 56 -4.79 2.93 11.66
CA LEU A 56 -4.31 3.05 10.28
C LEU A 56 -5.46 3.56 9.42
N VAL A 57 -5.32 4.77 8.89
CA VAL A 57 -6.39 5.44 8.11
C VAL A 57 -6.05 5.56 6.64
N ALA A 58 -4.76 5.52 6.28
CA ALA A 58 -4.32 5.46 4.89
C ALA A 58 -2.99 4.72 4.78
N ALA A 59 -2.75 4.12 3.63
CA ALA A 59 -1.48 3.53 3.27
C ALA A 59 -1.22 3.77 1.78
N GLY A 60 0.03 3.96 1.41
CA GLY A 60 0.37 4.26 0.03
C GLY A 60 1.87 4.34 -0.18
N GLY A 61 2.28 4.20 -1.42
CA GLY A 61 3.67 4.25 -1.79
C GLY A 61 3.85 4.20 -3.29
N TYR A 62 5.09 4.10 -3.69
CA TYR A 62 5.45 4.08 -5.10
C TYR A 62 6.64 3.14 -5.29
N GLU A 63 6.76 2.64 -6.50
CA GLU A 63 7.98 1.99 -6.97
C GLU A 63 8.49 2.80 -8.14
N LEU A 64 9.79 3.05 -8.15
CA LEU A 64 10.43 3.60 -9.33
C LEU A 64 10.65 2.43 -10.28
N GLU A 65 10.04 2.49 -11.46
CA GLU A 65 10.47 1.63 -12.54
C GLU A 65 11.97 1.82 -12.75
N LYS A 66 12.72 0.71 -12.72
CA LYS A 66 14.13 0.71 -13.10
C LYS A 66 14.20 1.07 -14.58
N GLN A 67 14.42 2.35 -14.81
CA GLN A 67 14.23 3.02 -16.10
C GLN A 67 15.26 2.59 -17.17
N PRO A 68 15.02 2.89 -18.48
CA PRO A 68 14.28 4.10 -18.89
C PRO A 68 13.18 3.94 -19.92
N ASN A 69 11.96 4.35 -19.52
CA ASN A 69 11.09 5.34 -20.19
C ASN A 69 9.59 5.02 -20.17
N THR A 70 9.04 4.46 -19.10
CA THR A 70 7.59 4.52 -18.89
C THR A 70 7.30 4.81 -17.42
N ILE A 71 6.22 5.53 -17.17
CA ILE A 71 5.68 5.73 -15.82
C ILE A 71 4.41 4.89 -15.81
N SER A 72 4.44 3.76 -15.12
CA SER A 72 3.22 3.00 -14.84
C SER A 72 2.59 3.58 -13.57
N VAL A 73 1.41 4.18 -13.72
CA VAL A 73 0.56 4.55 -12.59
C VAL A 73 -0.33 3.34 -12.31
N LEU A 74 -0.07 2.66 -11.18
CA LEU A 74 -1.01 1.72 -10.56
C LEU A 74 -2.01 2.50 -9.70
#